data_AF-B4X3I8-F1
#
_entry.id   AF-B4X3I8-F1
#
_cell.length_a   1.000
_cell.length_b   1.000
_cell.length_c   1.000
_cell.angle_alpha   90.00
_cell.angle_beta   90.00
_cell.angle_gamma   90.00
#
_symmetry.space_group_name_H-M   'P 1'
#
loop_
_entity.id
_entity.type
_entity.pdbx_description
1 polymer ?
#
loop_
_entity_poly.entity_id
_entity_poly.type
_entity_poly.pdbx_seq_one_letter_code
_entity_poly.pdbx_strand_id
1 'polypeptide(L)'
;MTENTRDSLFPSPGFRVASLLAIIMLASPGLTAAASLSDTASPLARAGDPGFAEMRPRQSRPQPQQERETGSWALTLDNDMLVPGTRDQDYTYGLSMAATGTRARDFLLSLDTPLGWIDTALGLNSLSGSRVRGHSFETGIFGFTPEQKERPEPLYDDRPYASMIYLSSSRVQVNPDDQVAWHSTLTLGALGLDLAGNIQNGVHKVVGSEQAEGWDHQISDGGEPTARYAVARQKSLPISSDNLEVKSTVEGSVGYLTEARWSLSFRAGRLRSPWWQSNPELTRYGERNNTTATSEDNEHYVWGGIALVGRAYNAFLQGQFRDSDVRYHSDEVNHGVAEAWLGYTYAFSDGYRLSYVLRGHTSELKEGVGDRNVLWGGLVFAKTFD
;
A
#
# COMPACT_ATOMS: atom_id res chain seq x y z
N MET A 1 -5.03 -53.50 33.73
CA MET A 1 -3.84 -53.13 32.94
C MET A 1 -4.35 -52.54 31.64
N THR A 2 -4.75 -51.25 31.60
CA THR A 2 -3.95 -50.01 31.46
C THR A 2 -3.36 -49.78 30.06
N GLU A 3 -3.94 -48.78 29.39
CA GLU A 3 -3.36 -47.80 28.43
C GLU A 3 -2.76 -48.31 27.10
N ASN A 4 -2.82 -47.60 25.97
CA ASN A 4 -2.83 -46.15 25.81
C ASN A 4 -3.43 -45.69 24.47
N THR A 5 -4.23 -44.62 24.54
CA THR A 5 -4.77 -43.81 23.43
C THR A 5 -3.72 -42.76 23.05
N ARG A 6 -3.57 -42.43 21.77
CA ARG A 6 -2.95 -41.17 21.33
C ARG A 6 -3.85 -40.49 20.32
N ASP A 7 -4.66 -39.58 20.84
CA ASP A 7 -5.40 -38.57 20.08
C ASP A 7 -4.44 -37.56 19.46
N SER A 8 -4.65 -37.25 18.17
CA SER A 8 -3.99 -36.14 17.49
C SER A 8 -4.72 -34.83 17.83
N LEU A 9 -4.08 -33.99 18.65
CA LEU A 9 -4.52 -32.64 18.99
C LEU A 9 -3.86 -31.62 18.05
N PHE A 10 -4.37 -31.45 16.82
CA PHE A 10 -4.19 -30.22 16.03
C PHE A 10 -5.31 -30.11 14.97
N PRO A 11 -6.26 -29.16 15.10
CA PRO A 11 -7.16 -28.84 14.01
C PRO A 11 -6.42 -28.03 12.93
N SER A 12 -6.61 -28.40 11.67
CA SER A 12 -6.09 -27.70 10.49
C SER A 12 -6.66 -26.27 10.38
N PRO A 13 -5.82 -25.23 10.16
CA PRO A 13 -6.29 -23.86 10.01
C PRO A 13 -6.58 -23.56 8.52
N GLY A 14 -7.49 -24.30 7.89
CA GLY A 14 -7.74 -24.17 6.44
C GLY A 14 -8.95 -23.32 6.05
N PHE A 15 -9.86 -23.02 6.97
CA PHE A 15 -11.23 -22.63 6.58
C PHE A 15 -11.74 -21.30 7.13
N ARG A 16 -10.96 -20.56 7.95
CA ARG A 16 -11.46 -19.33 8.60
C ARG A 16 -11.07 -18.02 7.92
N VAL A 17 -10.05 -18.01 7.06
CA VAL A 17 -9.60 -16.79 6.36
C VAL A 17 -10.46 -16.50 5.12
N ALA A 18 -10.83 -17.53 4.36
CA ALA A 18 -11.67 -17.39 3.15
C ALA A 18 -13.07 -16.82 3.47
N SER A 19 -13.65 -17.18 4.63
CA SER A 19 -14.97 -16.70 5.06
C SER A 19 -14.97 -15.20 5.40
N LEU A 20 -13.86 -14.65 5.89
CA LEU A 20 -13.79 -13.22 6.24
C LEU A 20 -13.75 -12.33 4.99
N LEU A 21 -13.06 -12.78 3.93
CA LEU A 21 -12.99 -12.10 2.63
C LEU A 21 -14.35 -12.13 1.89
N ALA A 22 -15.07 -13.27 1.95
CA ALA A 22 -16.39 -13.40 1.33
C ALA A 22 -17.47 -12.55 2.02
N ILE A 23 -17.43 -12.41 3.34
CA ILE A 23 -18.40 -11.60 4.09
C ILE A 23 -18.26 -10.11 3.78
N ILE A 24 -17.05 -9.63 3.43
CA ILE A 24 -16.81 -8.22 3.08
C ILE A 24 -17.23 -7.94 1.62
N MET A 25 -17.02 -8.87 0.69
CA MET A 25 -17.49 -8.76 -0.71
C MET A 25 -19.02 -8.73 -0.84
N LEU A 26 -19.76 -9.38 0.07
CA LEU A 26 -21.23 -9.42 0.06
C LEU A 26 -21.90 -8.17 0.62
N ALA A 27 -21.15 -7.21 1.17
CA ALA A 27 -21.68 -5.96 1.73
C ALA A 27 -21.74 -4.84 0.69
N SER A 28 -22.43 -5.08 -0.43
CA SER A 28 -22.86 -4.02 -1.37
C SER A 28 -24.39 -3.91 -1.32
N PRO A 29 -24.98 -2.91 -0.64
CA PRO A 29 -26.37 -2.61 -0.86
C PRO A 29 -26.52 -1.97 -2.23
N GLY A 30 -27.09 -2.72 -3.18
CA GLY A 30 -27.68 -2.15 -4.39
C GLY A 30 -28.78 -1.16 -4.00
N LEU A 31 -28.54 0.12 -4.19
CA LEU A 31 -29.53 1.18 -4.03
C LEU A 31 -30.18 1.48 -5.38
N THR A 32 -31.18 0.68 -5.75
CA THR A 32 -32.22 1.10 -6.68
C THR A 32 -33.38 1.65 -5.88
N ALA A 33 -33.42 2.96 -5.70
CA ALA A 33 -34.63 3.67 -5.29
C ALA A 33 -34.74 4.95 -6.13
N ALA A 34 -35.53 4.87 -7.20
CA ALA A 34 -36.03 6.06 -7.88
C ALA A 34 -36.98 6.79 -6.94
N ALA A 35 -36.52 7.90 -6.35
CA ALA A 35 -37.37 8.84 -5.65
C ALA A 35 -37.75 9.97 -6.61
N SER A 36 -39.05 10.23 -6.69
CA SER A 36 -39.67 11.28 -7.50
C SER A 36 -39.23 12.67 -7.01
N LEU A 37 -38.76 13.49 -7.95
CA LEU A 37 -38.38 14.88 -7.73
C LEU A 37 -39.63 15.74 -7.51
N SER A 38 -39.83 16.22 -6.28
CA SER A 38 -40.70 17.34 -5.99
C SER A 38 -39.92 18.64 -6.09
N ASP A 39 -40.42 19.51 -6.96
CA ASP A 39 -39.88 20.79 -7.35
C ASP A 39 -39.93 21.80 -6.18
N THR A 40 -38.79 22.06 -5.55
CA THR A 40 -38.59 23.23 -4.68
C THR A 40 -37.20 23.80 -4.90
N ALA A 41 -37.12 24.82 -5.76
CA ALA A 41 -35.92 25.62 -5.94
C ALA A 41 -35.52 26.30 -4.61
N SER A 42 -34.39 25.87 -4.03
CA SER A 42 -33.67 26.60 -2.99
C SER A 42 -32.39 27.17 -3.59
N PRO A 43 -32.03 28.44 -3.30
CA PRO A 43 -30.89 29.08 -3.94
C PRO A 43 -29.58 28.44 -3.49
N LEU A 44 -28.70 28.15 -4.45
CA LEU A 44 -27.32 27.68 -4.23
C LEU A 44 -26.56 28.68 -3.34
N ALA A 45 -26.25 28.28 -2.11
CA ALA A 45 -25.40 29.03 -1.20
C ALA A 45 -23.98 29.15 -1.78
N ARG A 46 -23.46 30.38 -1.88
CA ARG A 46 -22.08 30.64 -2.29
C ARG A 46 -21.12 30.39 -1.12
N ALA A 47 -19.88 30.03 -1.44
CA ALA A 47 -18.78 29.69 -0.53
C ALA A 47 -18.27 30.83 0.40
N GLY A 48 -19.13 31.78 0.76
CA GLY A 48 -18.82 32.90 1.66
C GLY A 48 -19.88 33.17 2.73
N ASP A 49 -20.84 32.25 2.93
CA ASP A 49 -21.87 32.44 3.96
C ASP A 49 -21.27 32.28 5.38
N PRO A 50 -21.40 33.26 6.28
CA PRO A 50 -20.78 33.27 7.61
C PRO A 50 -21.34 32.22 8.59
N GLY A 51 -22.34 31.43 8.17
CA GLY A 51 -22.96 30.36 8.96
C GLY A 51 -22.08 29.10 9.15
N PHE A 52 -20.96 29.00 8.42
CA PHE A 52 -19.99 27.88 8.54
C PHE A 52 -18.62 28.32 9.08
N ALA A 53 -18.52 29.51 9.69
CA ALA A 53 -17.31 29.93 10.37
C ALA A 53 -17.07 29.03 11.60
N GLU A 54 -16.02 28.22 11.55
CA GLU A 54 -15.61 27.27 12.58
C GLU A 54 -15.40 28.01 13.92
N MET A 55 -16.34 27.85 14.87
CA MET A 55 -16.39 28.62 16.15
C MET A 55 -15.28 28.27 17.15
N ARG A 56 -14.30 27.43 16.79
CA ARG A 56 -13.16 27.11 17.65
C ARG A 56 -11.85 27.44 16.91
N PRO A 57 -10.92 28.19 17.53
CA PRO A 57 -9.58 28.35 16.98
C PRO A 57 -8.96 26.97 16.75
N ARG A 58 -8.44 26.74 15.54
CA ARG A 58 -7.74 25.50 15.21
C ARG A 58 -6.48 25.41 16.08
N GLN A 59 -6.32 24.30 16.80
CA GLN A 59 -5.15 24.05 17.64
C GLN A 59 -3.93 23.71 16.76
N SER A 60 -2.74 24.13 17.20
CA SER A 60 -1.46 23.73 16.59
C SER A 60 -1.30 22.21 16.59
N ARG A 61 -0.78 21.64 15.50
CA ARG A 61 -0.60 20.19 15.36
C ARG A 61 0.37 19.65 16.41
N PRO A 62 0.04 18.56 17.13
CA PRO A 62 0.96 17.95 18.08
C PRO A 62 2.18 17.37 17.36
N GLN A 63 3.38 17.65 17.88
CA GLN A 63 4.62 16.98 17.45
C GLN A 63 5.00 15.95 18.50
N PRO A 64 4.90 14.63 18.23
CA PRO A 64 5.32 13.63 19.18
C PRO A 64 6.83 13.74 19.41
N GLN A 65 7.24 13.97 20.66
CA GLN A 65 8.66 14.03 21.03
C GLN A 65 9.28 12.65 21.24
N GLN A 66 8.45 11.64 21.50
CA GLN A 66 8.87 10.25 21.70
C GLN A 66 7.96 9.31 20.93
N GLU A 67 8.56 8.23 20.43
CA GLU A 67 7.84 7.13 19.81
C GLU A 67 7.01 6.37 20.84
N ARG A 68 5.75 6.06 20.50
CA ARG A 68 4.86 5.24 21.32
C ARG A 68 5.28 3.76 21.32
N GLU A 69 4.93 3.05 22.38
CA GLU A 69 5.13 1.60 22.45
C GLU A 69 4.29 0.85 21.40
N THR A 70 3.00 1.20 21.31
CA THR A 70 2.10 0.76 20.23
C THR A 70 1.48 2.01 19.62
N GLY A 71 1.84 2.34 18.38
CA GLY A 71 1.35 3.55 17.71
C GLY A 71 0.00 3.30 17.02
N SER A 72 -0.03 2.36 16.09
CA SER A 72 -1.22 2.04 15.29
C SER A 72 -1.11 0.65 14.69
N TRP A 73 -2.25 0.10 14.27
CA TRP A 73 -2.29 -0.97 13.28
C TRP A 73 -3.09 -0.54 12.05
N ALA A 74 -2.81 -1.18 10.92
CA ALA A 74 -3.55 -1.01 9.67
C ALA A 74 -3.75 -2.35 8.98
N LEU A 75 -4.91 -2.51 8.35
CA LEU A 75 -5.26 -3.56 7.41
C LEU A 75 -5.54 -2.89 6.07
N THR A 76 -4.89 -3.37 5.02
CA THR A 76 -5.08 -2.87 3.67
C THR A 76 -5.54 -3.96 2.73
N LEU A 77 -6.50 -3.61 1.88
CA LEU A 77 -7.03 -4.42 0.81
C LEU A 77 -6.93 -3.62 -0.47
N ASP A 78 -6.23 -4.15 -1.46
CA ASP A 78 -6.12 -3.55 -2.79
C ASP A 78 -6.68 -4.53 -3.82
N ASN A 79 -7.42 -4.02 -4.79
CA ASN A 79 -8.04 -4.83 -5.83
C ASN A 79 -8.51 -3.95 -7.01
N ASP A 80 -8.47 -4.50 -8.23
CA ASP A 80 -8.93 -3.80 -9.44
C ASP A 80 -10.46 -3.60 -9.45
N MET A 81 -11.25 -4.49 -8.82
CA MET A 81 -12.70 -4.35 -8.66
C MET A 81 -13.11 -3.11 -7.84
N LEU A 82 -12.18 -2.53 -7.08
CA LEU A 82 -12.42 -1.30 -6.32
C LEU A 82 -12.33 -0.05 -7.20
N VAL A 83 -12.04 -0.20 -8.49
CA VAL A 83 -12.08 0.85 -9.51
C VAL A 83 -13.49 0.95 -10.10
N PRO A 84 -14.02 2.15 -10.35
CA PRO A 84 -15.25 2.31 -11.12
C PRO A 84 -15.09 1.77 -12.56
N GLY A 85 -15.67 0.60 -12.83
CA GLY A 85 -15.58 -0.12 -14.11
C GLY A 85 -15.11 -1.56 -13.91
N THR A 86 -15.52 -2.50 -14.77
CA THR A 86 -15.15 -3.91 -14.65
C THR A 86 -13.81 -4.18 -15.33
N ARG A 87 -12.72 -4.21 -14.55
CA ARG A 87 -11.42 -4.79 -14.96
C ARG A 87 -10.89 -5.61 -13.77
N ASP A 88 -10.43 -6.83 -14.04
CA ASP A 88 -9.87 -7.75 -13.03
C ASP A 88 -8.63 -8.41 -13.63
N GLN A 89 -7.59 -7.58 -13.77
CA GLN A 89 -6.33 -7.82 -14.50
C GLN A 89 -5.29 -6.79 -14.03
N ASP A 90 -4.01 -7.09 -14.17
CA ASP A 90 -2.92 -6.27 -13.67
C ASP A 90 -2.65 -6.43 -12.18
N TYR A 91 -3.19 -5.56 -11.32
CA TYR A 91 -2.96 -5.61 -9.88
C TYR A 91 -4.15 -6.29 -9.19
N THR A 92 -4.19 -7.61 -9.36
CA THR A 92 -5.40 -8.39 -9.12
C THR A 92 -5.81 -8.43 -7.66
N TYR A 93 -4.86 -8.51 -6.74
CA TYR A 93 -5.16 -8.37 -5.32
C TYR A 93 -3.92 -8.03 -4.49
N GLY A 94 -4.15 -7.36 -3.36
CA GLY A 94 -3.17 -7.19 -2.29
C GLY A 94 -3.83 -7.16 -0.92
N LEU A 95 -3.19 -7.83 0.03
CA LEU A 95 -3.55 -7.82 1.45
C LEU A 95 -2.30 -7.50 2.26
N SER A 96 -2.37 -6.48 3.11
CA SER A 96 -1.28 -6.20 4.05
C SER A 96 -1.76 -5.81 5.43
N MET A 97 -0.94 -6.13 6.42
CA MET A 97 -1.12 -5.77 7.82
C MET A 97 0.13 -5.06 8.29
N ALA A 98 -0.05 -3.93 8.97
CA ALA A 98 1.07 -3.15 9.50
C ALA A 98 0.83 -2.73 10.94
N ALA A 99 1.92 -2.57 11.67
CA ALA A 99 1.96 -2.02 13.02
C ALA A 99 3.06 -0.97 13.13
N THR A 100 2.86 0.03 13.98
CA THR A 100 3.83 1.10 14.25
C THR A 100 4.18 1.20 15.74
N GLY A 101 5.34 1.76 16.05
CA GLY A 101 5.83 1.96 17.42
C GLY A 101 6.96 1.02 17.82
N THR A 102 7.46 1.16 19.05
CA THR A 102 8.64 0.39 19.49
C THR A 102 8.39 -1.11 19.56
N ARG A 103 7.15 -1.58 19.81
CA ARG A 103 6.82 -3.01 19.71
C ARG A 103 6.93 -3.55 18.29
N ALA A 104 6.66 -2.74 17.27
CA ALA A 104 6.86 -3.13 15.88
C ALA A 104 8.36 -3.25 15.56
N ARG A 105 9.17 -2.33 16.10
CA ARG A 105 10.64 -2.39 16.02
C ARG A 105 11.20 -3.64 16.69
N ASP A 106 10.75 -3.94 17.90
CA ASP A 106 11.27 -5.03 18.75
C ASP A 106 10.59 -6.39 18.47
N PHE A 107 9.71 -6.45 17.47
CA PHE A 107 9.02 -7.68 17.09
C PHE A 107 10.00 -8.74 16.57
N LEU A 108 9.70 -10.01 16.83
CA LEU A 108 10.60 -11.13 16.50
C LEU A 108 10.97 -11.20 15.01
N LEU A 109 10.04 -10.88 14.11
CA LEU A 109 10.26 -10.90 12.66
C LEU A 109 10.69 -9.54 12.10
N SER A 110 10.91 -8.55 12.97
CA SER A 110 11.35 -7.23 12.55
C SER A 110 12.71 -7.28 11.87
N LEU A 111 12.80 -6.58 10.74
CA LEU A 111 14.02 -6.37 9.98
C LEU A 111 14.73 -5.08 10.40
N ASP A 112 14.33 -4.47 11.52
CA ASP A 112 14.88 -3.19 11.98
C ASP A 112 16.38 -3.24 12.27
N THR A 113 16.87 -4.34 12.85
CA THR A 113 18.30 -4.49 13.14
C THR A 113 19.15 -4.49 11.87
N PRO A 114 18.92 -5.38 10.87
CA PRO A 114 19.68 -5.33 9.62
C PRO A 114 19.45 -4.03 8.84
N LEU A 115 18.23 -3.47 8.86
CA LEU A 115 17.97 -2.14 8.29
C LEU A 115 18.89 -1.08 8.91
N GLY A 116 19.06 -1.08 10.23
CA GLY A 116 19.94 -0.15 10.91
C GLY A 116 21.41 -0.29 10.59
N TRP A 117 21.89 -1.50 10.28
CA TRP A 117 23.25 -1.71 9.79
C TRP A 117 23.44 -1.08 8.41
N ILE A 118 22.49 -1.29 7.50
CA ILE A 118 22.51 -0.70 6.16
C ILE A 118 22.47 0.83 6.25
N ASP A 119 21.53 1.39 7.02
CA ASP A 119 21.40 2.83 7.22
C ASP A 119 22.67 3.47 7.81
N THR A 120 23.36 2.75 8.69
CA THR A 120 24.65 3.20 9.25
C THR A 120 25.75 3.18 8.19
N ALA A 121 25.85 2.09 7.42
CA ALA A 121 26.85 1.95 6.35
C ALA A 121 26.68 3.01 5.25
N LEU A 122 25.44 3.39 4.95
CA LEU A 122 25.11 4.44 3.98
C LEU A 122 25.15 5.86 4.57
N GLY A 123 25.46 6.00 5.86
CA GLY A 123 25.58 7.31 6.52
C GLY A 123 24.26 8.03 6.79
N LEU A 124 23.10 7.38 6.61
CA LEU A 124 21.78 8.01 6.80
C LEU A 124 21.57 8.49 8.24
N ASN A 125 22.14 7.81 9.22
CA ASN A 125 22.06 8.21 10.62
C ASN A 125 22.76 9.55 10.91
N SER A 126 23.74 9.95 10.08
CA SER A 126 24.49 11.21 10.22
C SER A 126 23.85 12.38 9.47
N LEU A 127 23.08 12.09 8.41
CA LEU A 127 22.33 13.08 7.61
C LEU A 127 21.08 13.60 8.35
N SER A 128 20.86 13.05 9.54
CA SER A 128 19.65 13.12 10.32
C SER A 128 19.98 13.80 11.65
N GLY A 129 19.92 15.14 11.70
CA GLY A 129 19.75 15.89 12.96
C GLY A 129 18.36 15.69 13.57
N SER A 130 17.75 14.52 13.32
CA SER A 130 16.32 14.27 13.48
C SER A 130 15.94 14.24 14.95
N ARG A 131 14.84 14.94 15.25
CA ARG A 131 14.28 15.05 16.59
C ARG A 131 13.16 14.05 16.84
N VAL A 132 12.58 13.51 15.78
CA VAL A 132 11.50 12.52 15.87
C VAL A 132 11.92 11.28 15.10
N ARG A 133 11.64 10.12 15.70
CA ARG A 133 11.86 8.80 15.11
C ARG A 133 10.58 7.97 15.22
N GLY A 134 10.37 7.12 14.22
CA GLY A 134 9.28 6.15 14.24
C GLY A 134 9.67 4.90 13.48
N HIS A 135 9.11 3.78 13.91
CA HIS A 135 9.31 2.47 13.32
C HIS A 135 7.98 1.86 12.93
N SER A 136 8.02 1.06 11.87
CA SER A 136 6.91 0.22 11.48
C SER A 136 7.37 -1.14 10.99
N PHE A 137 6.49 -2.10 11.15
CA PHE A 137 6.60 -3.44 10.63
C PHE A 137 5.35 -3.73 9.81
N GLU A 138 5.55 -4.34 8.64
CA GLU A 138 4.48 -4.72 7.73
C GLU A 138 4.72 -6.13 7.21
N THR A 139 3.62 -6.86 7.00
CA THR A 139 3.62 -8.09 6.22
C THR A 139 2.46 -8.06 5.25
N GLY A 140 2.65 -8.65 4.08
CA GLY A 140 1.58 -8.72 3.10
C GLY A 140 1.82 -9.77 2.05
N ILE A 141 0.78 -9.93 1.23
CA ILE A 141 0.79 -10.73 0.02
C ILE A 141 0.09 -9.94 -1.08
N PHE A 142 0.65 -9.96 -2.28
CA PHE A 142 -0.03 -9.43 -3.46
C PHE A 142 0.28 -10.29 -4.68
N GLY A 143 -0.57 -10.15 -5.69
CA GLY A 143 -0.49 -10.88 -6.95
C GLY A 143 -0.83 -9.99 -8.13
N PHE A 144 -0.20 -10.31 -9.25
CA PHE A 144 -0.50 -9.76 -10.56
C PHE A 144 -0.95 -10.88 -11.49
N THR A 145 -1.92 -10.59 -12.35
CA THR A 145 -2.41 -11.52 -13.37
C THR A 145 -2.50 -10.84 -14.73
N PRO A 146 -2.31 -11.59 -15.82
CA PRO A 146 -2.66 -11.13 -17.17
C PRO A 146 -4.16 -10.85 -17.30
N GLU A 147 -4.54 -10.29 -18.46
CA GLU A 147 -5.93 -10.01 -18.82
C GLU A 147 -6.74 -11.30 -19.03
N GLN A 148 -6.16 -12.31 -19.67
CA GLN A 148 -6.84 -13.59 -19.97
C GLN A 148 -6.46 -14.67 -18.95
N LYS A 149 -6.99 -14.55 -17.73
CA LYS A 149 -6.59 -15.39 -16.60
C LYS A 149 -7.14 -16.82 -16.62
N GLU A 150 -8.17 -17.08 -17.41
CA GLU A 150 -8.81 -18.40 -17.53
C GLU A 150 -7.97 -19.35 -18.39
N ARG A 151 -6.94 -18.83 -19.07
CA ARG A 151 -6.02 -19.64 -19.89
C ARG A 151 -4.95 -20.27 -19.01
N PRO A 152 -4.79 -21.61 -19.08
CA PRO A 152 -3.73 -22.30 -18.37
C PRO A 152 -2.37 -22.17 -19.07
N GLU A 153 -2.33 -21.80 -20.36
CA GLU A 153 -1.06 -21.68 -21.09
C GLU A 153 -0.30 -20.37 -20.79
N PRO A 154 1.04 -20.35 -20.94
CA PRO A 154 1.82 -19.13 -20.84
C PRO A 154 1.39 -18.07 -21.88
N LEU A 155 1.21 -16.82 -21.44
CA LEU A 155 0.83 -15.68 -22.27
C LEU A 155 2.02 -14.76 -22.50
N TYR A 156 2.68 -14.89 -23.65
CA TYR A 156 3.93 -14.19 -23.97
C TYR A 156 3.76 -12.74 -24.43
N ASP A 157 2.54 -12.30 -24.71
CA ASP A 157 2.23 -10.94 -25.15
C ASP A 157 1.55 -10.11 -24.05
N ASP A 158 1.43 -10.64 -22.84
CA ASP A 158 0.86 -9.97 -21.68
C ASP A 158 1.80 -10.05 -20.48
N ARG A 159 1.49 -9.31 -19.41
CA ARG A 159 2.24 -9.39 -18.16
C ARG A 159 2.21 -10.82 -17.61
N PRO A 160 3.31 -11.29 -17.00
CA PRO A 160 3.32 -12.57 -16.34
C PRO A 160 2.35 -12.58 -15.14
N TYR A 161 1.89 -13.76 -14.78
CA TYR A 161 1.49 -13.99 -13.40
C TYR A 161 2.69 -13.74 -12.49
N ALA A 162 2.50 -13.06 -11.38
CA ALA A 162 3.56 -12.88 -10.40
C ALA A 162 2.96 -12.66 -9.03
N SER A 163 3.59 -13.20 -8.00
CA SER A 163 3.14 -13.00 -6.63
C SER A 163 4.30 -12.79 -5.68
N MET A 164 4.03 -12.14 -4.56
CA MET A 164 5.00 -11.99 -3.48
C MET A 164 4.31 -12.04 -2.13
N ILE A 165 4.85 -12.84 -1.22
CA ILE A 165 4.64 -12.66 0.22
C ILE A 165 5.89 -11.98 0.81
N TYR A 166 5.69 -11.03 1.72
CA TYR A 166 6.80 -10.25 2.26
C TYR A 166 6.64 -9.86 3.72
N LEU A 167 7.78 -9.48 4.29
CA LEU A 167 7.97 -8.81 5.58
C LEU A 167 8.77 -7.54 5.32
N SER A 168 8.40 -6.44 5.94
CA SER A 168 9.08 -5.15 5.79
C SER A 168 9.22 -4.46 7.13
N SER A 169 10.39 -3.85 7.35
CA SER A 169 10.57 -2.87 8.42
C SER A 169 10.93 -1.54 7.84
N SER A 170 10.35 -0.48 8.39
CA SER A 170 10.61 0.89 7.98
C SER A 170 10.97 1.77 9.17
N ARG A 171 11.82 2.78 8.89
CA ARG A 171 12.17 3.86 9.80
C ARG A 171 11.76 5.18 9.19
N VAL A 172 11.30 6.10 10.04
CA VAL A 172 11.18 7.51 9.70
C VAL A 172 12.01 8.34 10.66
N GLN A 173 12.78 9.28 10.12
CA GLN A 173 13.59 10.23 10.87
C GLN A 173 13.24 11.65 10.39
N VAL A 174 12.72 12.48 11.29
CA VAL A 174 12.19 13.80 10.93
C VAL A 174 13.02 14.90 11.57
N ASN A 175 13.37 15.89 10.75
CA ASN A 175 13.79 17.21 11.22
C ASN A 175 12.65 18.23 10.97
N PRO A 176 11.87 18.59 12.02
CA PRO A 176 10.80 19.56 11.89
C PRO A 176 11.29 20.97 11.53
N ASP A 177 12.51 21.36 11.90
CA ASP A 177 13.02 22.72 11.62
C ASP A 177 13.26 22.90 10.11
N ASP A 178 13.82 21.88 9.46
CA ASP A 178 14.09 21.89 8.02
C ASP A 178 12.89 21.42 7.18
N GLN A 179 11.82 20.96 7.84
CA GLN A 179 10.65 20.34 7.20
C GLN A 179 11.03 19.16 6.29
N VAL A 180 11.96 18.32 6.75
CA VAL A 180 12.50 17.16 6.03
C VAL A 180 12.30 15.88 6.82
N ALA A 181 11.92 14.81 6.12
CA ALA A 181 11.78 13.48 6.66
C ALA A 181 12.53 12.50 5.76
N TRP A 182 13.34 11.66 6.39
CA TRP A 182 14.01 10.54 5.76
C TRP A 182 13.28 9.26 6.11
N HIS A 183 13.03 8.45 5.10
CA HIS A 183 12.45 7.13 5.24
C HIS A 183 13.44 6.11 4.73
N SER A 184 13.63 5.03 5.47
CA SER A 184 14.36 3.84 5.00
C SER A 184 13.50 2.62 5.23
N THR A 185 13.53 1.70 4.27
CA THR A 185 12.71 0.48 4.29
C THR A 185 13.55 -0.69 3.82
N LEU A 186 13.50 -1.79 4.56
CA LEU A 186 14.05 -3.08 4.15
C LEU A 186 12.90 -4.08 4.07
N THR A 187 12.70 -4.63 2.87
CA THR A 187 11.71 -5.67 2.60
C THR A 187 12.44 -6.97 2.25
N LEU A 188 12.01 -8.07 2.86
CA LEU A 188 12.36 -9.44 2.46
C LEU A 188 11.09 -10.17 2.06
N GLY A 189 11.16 -10.95 0.99
CA GLY A 189 10.00 -11.69 0.49
C GLY A 189 10.35 -12.99 -0.20
N ALA A 190 9.31 -13.70 -0.61
CA ALA A 190 9.40 -14.84 -1.50
C ALA A 190 8.50 -14.59 -2.72
N LEU A 191 9.10 -14.62 -3.91
CA LEU A 191 8.41 -14.50 -5.20
C LEU A 191 7.91 -15.87 -5.65
N GLY A 192 6.73 -15.91 -6.26
CA GLY A 192 6.29 -17.09 -7.01
C GLY A 192 5.83 -18.28 -6.17
N LEU A 193 5.36 -18.06 -4.93
CA LEU A 193 4.78 -19.12 -4.11
C LEU A 193 3.32 -19.36 -4.51
N ASP A 194 2.92 -20.62 -4.63
CA ASP A 194 1.55 -21.06 -4.98
C ASP A 194 0.48 -20.55 -4.00
N LEU A 195 0.88 -20.12 -2.80
CA LEU A 195 -0.02 -19.58 -1.76
C LEU A 195 -0.92 -18.46 -2.31
N ALA A 196 -0.36 -17.64 -3.19
CA ALA A 196 -1.05 -16.55 -3.86
C ALA A 196 -2.26 -17.04 -4.66
N GLY A 197 -2.04 -17.90 -5.65
CA GLY A 197 -3.09 -18.49 -6.48
C GLY A 197 -4.09 -19.30 -5.65
N ASN A 198 -3.62 -20.04 -4.64
CA ASN A 198 -4.50 -20.79 -3.73
C ASN A 198 -5.46 -19.89 -2.95
N ILE A 199 -4.99 -18.74 -2.44
CA ILE A 199 -5.84 -17.78 -1.74
C ILE A 199 -6.85 -17.15 -2.70
N GLN A 200 -6.39 -16.71 -3.87
CA GLN A 200 -7.24 -16.08 -4.88
C GLN A 200 -8.36 -17.03 -5.35
N ASN A 201 -8.00 -18.22 -5.84
CA ASN A 201 -8.96 -19.19 -6.33
C ASN A 201 -9.88 -19.71 -5.21
N GLY A 202 -9.38 -19.76 -3.97
CA GLY A 202 -10.20 -20.02 -2.78
C GLY A 202 -11.30 -18.98 -2.57
N VAL A 203 -10.98 -17.68 -2.73
CA VAL A 203 -11.98 -16.60 -2.66
C VAL A 203 -12.93 -16.65 -3.84
N HIS A 204 -12.41 -16.78 -5.07
CA HIS A 204 -13.21 -16.83 -6.30
C HIS A 204 -14.26 -17.94 -6.25
N LYS A 205 -13.88 -19.11 -5.72
CA LYS A 205 -14.80 -20.24 -5.51
C LYS A 205 -15.95 -19.91 -4.55
N VAL A 206 -15.71 -19.07 -3.54
CA VAL A 206 -16.75 -18.68 -2.57
C VAL A 206 -17.69 -17.63 -3.16
N VAL A 207 -17.16 -16.69 -3.96
CA VAL A 207 -17.96 -15.61 -4.56
C VAL A 207 -18.55 -15.96 -5.93
N GLY A 208 -18.17 -17.11 -6.51
CA GLY A 208 -18.69 -17.62 -7.77
C GLY A 208 -18.11 -16.93 -9.01
N SER A 209 -16.86 -16.44 -8.95
CA SER A 209 -16.17 -15.87 -10.11
C SER A 209 -15.28 -16.90 -10.82
N GLU A 210 -14.83 -16.55 -12.03
CA GLU A 210 -13.90 -17.34 -12.84
C GLU A 210 -12.55 -17.50 -12.14
N GLN A 211 -11.92 -18.67 -12.30
CA GLN A 211 -10.65 -19.01 -11.66
C GLN A 211 -9.47 -18.64 -12.57
N ALA A 212 -8.35 -18.30 -11.94
CA ALA A 212 -7.09 -18.09 -12.63
C ALA A 212 -6.36 -19.43 -12.75
N GLU A 213 -6.15 -19.91 -13.97
CA GLU A 213 -5.63 -21.25 -14.26
C GLU A 213 -4.15 -21.26 -14.66
N GLY A 214 -3.52 -20.08 -14.80
CA GLY A 214 -2.13 -19.93 -15.28
C GLY A 214 -1.08 -19.72 -14.18
N TRP A 215 -1.41 -19.94 -12.90
CA TRP A 215 -0.49 -19.68 -11.77
C TRP A 215 0.79 -20.53 -11.81
N ASP A 216 0.74 -21.72 -12.45
CA ASP A 216 1.92 -22.59 -12.65
C ASP A 216 2.97 -21.96 -13.60
N HIS A 217 2.63 -20.86 -14.28
CA HIS A 217 3.53 -20.09 -15.15
C HIS A 217 3.90 -18.73 -14.58
N GLN A 218 3.72 -18.53 -13.27
CA GLN A 218 4.10 -17.28 -12.63
C GLN A 218 5.62 -17.07 -12.62
N ILE A 219 6.04 -15.81 -12.53
CA ILE A 219 7.42 -15.46 -12.23
C ILE A 219 7.87 -16.21 -10.99
N SER A 220 9.01 -16.88 -11.14
CA SER A 220 9.65 -17.65 -10.08
C SER A 220 8.82 -18.80 -9.53
N ASP A 221 8.00 -19.45 -10.37
CA ASP A 221 7.17 -20.59 -9.97
C ASP A 221 7.91 -21.61 -9.09
N GLY A 222 7.24 -22.06 -8.03
CA GLY A 222 7.79 -22.88 -6.95
C GLY A 222 8.58 -22.11 -5.87
N GLY A 223 8.74 -20.80 -6.00
CA GLY A 223 9.27 -19.93 -4.94
C GLY A 223 10.76 -19.60 -5.02
N GLU A 224 11.12 -18.33 -4.88
CA GLU A 224 12.50 -17.89 -4.57
C GLU A 224 12.56 -16.68 -3.62
N PRO A 225 13.62 -16.55 -2.80
CA PRO A 225 13.77 -15.39 -1.92
C PRO A 225 14.08 -14.12 -2.73
N THR A 226 13.62 -12.99 -2.22
CA THR A 226 13.97 -11.67 -2.74
C THR A 226 14.09 -10.63 -1.62
N ALA A 227 14.69 -9.50 -1.95
CA ALA A 227 14.89 -8.39 -1.03
C ALA A 227 14.83 -7.05 -1.76
N ARG A 228 14.46 -5.99 -1.03
CA ARG A 228 14.56 -4.60 -1.48
C ARG A 228 14.95 -3.70 -0.34
N TYR A 229 15.89 -2.81 -0.61
CA TYR A 229 16.18 -1.66 0.24
C TYR A 229 15.76 -0.39 -0.48
N ALA A 230 15.03 0.49 0.22
CA ALA A 230 14.57 1.77 -0.31
C ALA A 230 14.89 2.90 0.66
N VAL A 231 15.23 4.07 0.12
CA VAL A 231 15.43 5.31 0.87
C VAL A 231 14.70 6.45 0.19
N ALA A 232 13.94 7.22 0.98
CA ALA A 232 13.22 8.39 0.50
C ALA A 232 13.55 9.63 1.34
N ARG A 233 13.66 10.76 0.65
CA ARG A 233 13.76 12.10 1.24
C ARG A 233 12.52 12.89 0.88
N GLN A 234 11.69 13.14 1.87
CA GLN A 234 10.47 13.94 1.76
C GLN A 234 10.72 15.35 2.30
N LYS A 235 10.23 16.36 1.59
CA LYS A 235 10.31 17.77 2.00
C LYS A 235 8.93 18.42 1.88
N SER A 236 8.45 19.01 2.96
CA SER A 236 7.26 19.89 2.92
C SER A 236 7.59 21.17 2.17
N LEU A 237 6.70 21.60 1.28
CA LEU A 237 6.90 22.78 0.45
C LEU A 237 6.33 24.04 1.13
N PRO A 238 6.91 25.23 0.87
CA PRO A 238 6.46 26.49 1.48
C PRO A 238 5.01 26.91 1.19
N ILE A 239 4.38 26.32 0.16
CA ILE A 239 2.97 26.54 -0.16
C ILE A 239 2.02 25.86 0.85
N SER A 240 2.55 24.98 1.71
CA SER A 240 1.76 24.30 2.73
C SER A 240 1.23 25.29 3.78
N SER A 241 0.01 25.00 4.25
CA SER A 241 -0.75 25.70 5.27
C SER A 241 -1.38 24.70 6.25
N ASP A 242 -2.23 25.20 7.15
CA ASP A 242 -2.94 24.35 8.11
C ASP A 242 -3.94 23.39 7.46
N ASN A 243 -4.46 23.73 6.27
CA ASN A 243 -5.50 22.98 5.56
C ASN A 243 -5.07 22.42 4.21
N LEU A 244 -3.85 22.73 3.76
CA LEU A 244 -3.24 22.20 2.55
C LEU A 244 -1.80 21.84 2.88
N GLU A 245 -1.39 20.62 2.61
CA GLU A 245 0.02 20.26 2.62
C GLU A 245 0.43 19.82 1.24
N VAL A 246 1.62 20.25 0.84
CA VAL A 246 2.24 19.83 -0.41
C VAL A 246 3.67 19.40 -0.11
N LYS A 247 4.06 18.24 -0.62
CA LYS A 247 5.36 17.64 -0.37
C LYS A 247 6.00 17.26 -1.69
N SER A 248 7.33 17.36 -1.74
CA SER A 248 8.11 16.73 -2.78
C SER A 248 8.97 15.63 -2.18
N THR A 249 9.00 14.48 -2.84
CA THR A 249 9.73 13.30 -2.36
C THR A 249 10.64 12.79 -3.47
N VAL A 250 11.89 12.51 -3.11
CA VAL A 250 12.84 11.79 -3.95
C VAL A 250 13.11 10.46 -3.29
N GLU A 251 13.01 9.37 -4.03
CA GLU A 251 13.24 8.02 -3.54
C GLU A 251 14.14 7.24 -4.50
N GLY A 252 14.97 6.36 -3.93
CA GLY A 252 15.70 5.34 -4.68
C GLY A 252 15.59 3.99 -4.00
N SER A 253 15.58 2.91 -4.79
CA SER A 253 15.63 1.56 -4.27
C SER A 253 16.47 0.61 -5.12
N VAL A 254 16.90 -0.48 -4.48
CA VAL A 254 17.67 -1.58 -5.08
C VAL A 254 17.15 -2.90 -4.54
N GLY A 255 17.06 -3.91 -5.41
CA GLY A 255 16.44 -5.21 -5.10
C GLY A 255 15.54 -5.69 -6.23
N TYR A 256 14.45 -6.42 -5.91
CA TYR A 256 13.45 -6.82 -6.91
C TYR A 256 12.80 -5.65 -7.65
N LEU A 257 12.85 -4.44 -7.07
CA LEU A 257 12.54 -3.19 -7.76
C LEU A 257 13.72 -2.24 -7.61
N THR A 258 14.41 -2.02 -8.73
CA THR A 258 15.51 -1.05 -8.79
C THR A 258 15.05 0.15 -9.60
N GLU A 259 14.82 1.27 -8.89
CA GLU A 259 14.21 2.46 -9.46
C GLU A 259 14.64 3.72 -8.72
N ALA A 260 14.53 4.85 -9.42
CA ALA A 260 14.60 6.19 -8.85
C ALA A 260 13.28 6.90 -9.14
N ARG A 261 12.76 7.63 -8.16
CA ARG A 261 11.46 8.29 -8.23
C ARG A 261 11.55 9.72 -7.74
N TRP A 262 10.83 10.59 -8.42
CA TRP A 262 10.47 11.90 -7.91
C TRP A 262 8.95 12.03 -7.88
N SER A 263 8.41 12.57 -6.80
CA SER A 263 6.98 12.78 -6.65
C SER A 263 6.63 14.14 -6.07
N LEU A 264 5.40 14.54 -6.39
CA LEU A 264 4.70 15.69 -5.80
C LEU A 264 3.38 15.18 -5.24
N SER A 265 3.18 15.35 -3.94
CA SER A 265 1.99 14.87 -3.23
C SER A 265 1.32 16.02 -2.48
N PHE A 266 0.01 15.92 -2.30
CA PHE A 266 -0.75 16.87 -1.51
C PHE A 266 -1.78 16.19 -0.63
N ARG A 267 -2.19 16.88 0.44
CA ARG A 267 -3.43 16.60 1.16
C ARG A 267 -4.12 17.89 1.57
N ALA A 268 -5.44 17.94 1.43
CA ALA A 268 -6.24 19.12 1.68
C ALA A 268 -7.50 18.77 2.46
N GLY A 269 -7.79 19.54 3.52
CA GLY A 269 -8.95 19.33 4.37
C GLY A 269 -8.68 19.69 5.83
N ARG A 270 -9.28 18.93 6.75
CA ARG A 270 -9.05 19.06 8.19
C ARG A 270 -7.89 18.17 8.60
N LEU A 271 -6.71 18.78 8.75
CA LEU A 271 -5.45 18.10 9.02
C LEU A 271 -5.03 18.30 10.49
N ARG A 272 -4.76 17.22 11.22
CA ARG A 272 -4.27 17.27 12.62
C ARG A 272 -2.95 16.52 12.77
N SER A 273 -2.83 15.38 12.10
CA SER A 273 -1.60 14.62 11.99
C SER A 273 -0.47 15.43 11.34
N PRO A 274 0.78 15.31 11.80
CA PRO A 274 1.95 15.86 11.12
C PRO A 274 2.11 15.37 9.67
N TRP A 275 2.71 16.21 8.81
CA TRP A 275 2.85 15.96 7.37
C TRP A 275 3.66 14.72 7.01
N TRP A 276 4.60 14.32 7.86
CA TRP A 276 5.46 13.15 7.69
C TRP A 276 4.76 11.84 8.10
N GLN A 277 3.54 11.90 8.64
CA GLN A 277 2.74 10.74 9.03
C GLN A 277 1.83 10.20 7.93
N SER A 278 1.69 10.94 6.82
CA SER A 278 0.90 10.52 5.66
C SER A 278 1.84 10.43 4.48
N ASN A 279 2.15 9.21 4.03
CA ASN A 279 3.13 8.96 2.97
C ASN A 279 2.58 8.10 1.83
N PRO A 280 1.46 8.49 1.20
CA PRO A 280 0.87 7.72 0.10
C PRO A 280 1.81 7.57 -1.12
N GLU A 281 2.79 8.46 -1.28
CA GLU A 281 3.78 8.40 -2.35
C GLU A 281 4.81 7.26 -2.17
N LEU A 282 4.94 6.70 -0.96
CA LEU A 282 5.88 5.63 -0.63
C LEU A 282 5.26 4.23 -0.76
N THR A 283 3.99 4.13 -1.17
CA THR A 283 3.32 2.85 -1.44
C THR A 283 3.80 2.26 -2.77
N ARG A 284 4.05 0.95 -2.82
CA ARG A 284 4.50 0.21 -4.01
C ARG A 284 3.73 -1.08 -4.15
N TYR A 285 2.91 -1.18 -5.21
CA TYR A 285 2.03 -2.32 -5.44
C TYR A 285 1.14 -2.55 -4.20
N GLY A 286 1.55 -3.43 -3.26
CA GLY A 286 0.93 -3.60 -1.94
C GLY A 286 1.75 -3.15 -0.72
N GLU A 287 3.05 -2.90 -0.87
CA GLU A 287 3.96 -2.47 0.21
C GLU A 287 3.71 -1.01 0.59
N ARG A 288 3.71 -0.71 1.89
CA ARG A 288 3.44 0.65 2.41
C ARG A 288 4.45 1.04 3.49
N ASN A 289 4.89 2.29 3.42
CA ASN A 289 5.58 2.93 4.53
C ASN A 289 4.54 3.53 5.49
N ASN A 290 3.99 2.68 6.36
CA ASN A 290 2.99 3.09 7.34
C ASN A 290 3.68 3.86 8.48
N THR A 291 3.39 5.16 8.56
CA THR A 291 3.87 6.02 9.65
C THR A 291 2.78 6.28 10.66
N THR A 292 3.19 6.26 11.93
CA THR A 292 2.40 6.50 13.14
C THR A 292 1.38 7.60 12.94
N ALA A 293 0.10 7.35 13.19
CA ALA A 293 -0.85 8.43 13.45
C ALA A 293 -0.77 8.74 14.94
N THR A 294 -0.70 10.02 15.33
CA THR A 294 -0.62 10.41 16.75
C THR A 294 -1.82 11.19 17.26
N SER A 295 -2.78 11.54 16.39
CA SER A 295 -3.93 12.36 16.75
C SER A 295 -5.20 11.52 16.83
N GLU A 296 -5.84 11.48 18.00
CA GLU A 296 -7.22 10.99 18.20
C GLU A 296 -8.25 12.09 17.87
N ASP A 297 -8.00 12.85 16.81
CA ASP A 297 -8.91 13.92 16.40
C ASP A 297 -9.64 13.55 15.13
N ASN A 298 -10.85 14.08 14.99
CA ASN A 298 -11.55 14.03 13.71
C ASN A 298 -10.71 14.76 12.64
N GLU A 299 -10.23 13.98 11.67
CA GLU A 299 -9.52 14.44 10.48
C GLU A 299 -10.25 13.91 9.25
N HIS A 300 -10.39 14.75 8.24
CA HIS A 300 -10.92 14.31 6.95
C HIS A 300 -10.30 15.15 5.85
N TYR A 301 -9.73 14.47 4.86
CA TYR A 301 -8.96 15.12 3.83
C TYR A 301 -8.95 14.32 2.54
N VAL A 302 -8.94 15.05 1.43
CA VAL A 302 -8.60 14.54 0.11
C VAL A 302 -7.09 14.59 -0.02
N TRP A 303 -6.49 13.59 -0.65
CA TRP A 303 -5.06 13.54 -0.89
C TRP A 303 -4.77 12.92 -2.26
N GLY A 304 -3.65 13.29 -2.85
CA GLY A 304 -3.29 12.82 -4.17
C GLY A 304 -1.88 13.20 -4.54
N GLY A 305 -1.48 12.83 -5.75
CA GLY A 305 -0.16 13.18 -6.23
C GLY A 305 0.17 12.50 -7.56
N ILE A 306 1.36 12.86 -8.05
CA ILE A 306 1.96 12.30 -9.24
C ILE A 306 3.40 11.90 -8.95
N ALA A 307 3.92 10.97 -9.73
CA ALA A 307 5.32 10.62 -9.71
C ALA A 307 5.86 10.31 -11.10
N LEU A 308 7.15 10.59 -11.26
CA LEU A 308 7.96 10.17 -12.39
C LEU A 308 8.96 9.13 -11.88
N VAL A 309 8.99 7.97 -12.53
CA VAL A 309 9.77 6.80 -12.13
C VAL A 309 10.72 6.43 -13.26
N GLY A 310 12.01 6.36 -12.93
CA GLY A 310 13.03 5.70 -13.74
C GLY A 310 13.25 4.29 -13.19
N ARG A 311 12.73 3.27 -13.86
CA ARG A 311 12.80 1.87 -13.42
C ARG A 311 13.84 1.11 -14.23
N ALA A 312 14.91 0.69 -13.57
CA ALA A 312 15.97 -0.09 -14.19
C ALA A 312 15.66 -1.60 -14.17
N TYR A 313 14.94 -2.06 -13.14
CA TYR A 313 14.62 -3.47 -12.97
C TYR A 313 13.29 -3.68 -12.25
N ASN A 314 12.48 -4.60 -12.77
CA ASN A 314 11.24 -5.09 -12.18
C ASN A 314 11.22 -6.63 -12.21
N ALA A 315 11.45 -7.28 -11.06
CA ALA A 315 11.42 -8.75 -11.00
C ALA A 315 10.06 -9.32 -11.41
N PHE A 316 8.96 -8.59 -11.19
CA PHE A 316 7.59 -9.05 -11.54
C PHE A 316 7.33 -9.12 -13.04
N LEU A 317 8.21 -8.53 -13.87
CA LEU A 317 8.14 -8.62 -15.33
C LEU A 317 9.36 -9.37 -15.90
N GLN A 318 10.52 -9.21 -15.28
CA GLN A 318 11.80 -9.64 -15.85
C GLN A 318 12.33 -10.97 -15.25
N GLY A 319 11.65 -11.51 -14.23
CA GLY A 319 12.11 -12.68 -13.48
C GLY A 319 13.27 -12.35 -12.54
N GLN A 320 13.85 -13.38 -11.89
CA GLN A 320 15.01 -13.22 -11.00
C GLN A 320 15.99 -14.40 -11.14
N PHE A 321 16.24 -15.21 -10.10
CA PHE A 321 17.24 -16.27 -10.13
C PHE A 321 16.69 -17.56 -10.73
N ARG A 322 15.39 -17.81 -10.56
CA ARG A 322 14.70 -18.93 -11.20
C ARG A 322 14.33 -18.56 -12.63
N ASP A 323 14.37 -19.55 -13.51
CA ASP A 323 13.81 -19.41 -14.84
C ASP A 323 12.28 -19.25 -14.75
N SER A 324 11.70 -18.52 -15.69
CA SER A 324 10.26 -18.28 -15.79
C SER A 324 9.87 -18.33 -17.26
N ASP A 325 8.72 -18.94 -17.54
CA ASP A 325 8.25 -19.15 -18.91
C ASP A 325 7.97 -17.81 -19.60
N VAL A 326 7.22 -16.93 -18.92
CA VAL A 326 6.95 -15.57 -19.40
C VAL A 326 7.79 -14.59 -18.59
N ARG A 327 8.71 -13.91 -19.27
CA ARG A 327 9.52 -12.82 -18.72
C ARG A 327 9.97 -11.88 -19.83
N TYR A 328 10.30 -10.66 -19.48
CA TYR A 328 10.69 -9.61 -20.41
C TYR A 328 12.14 -9.16 -20.21
N HIS A 329 12.81 -8.89 -21.32
CA HIS A 329 14.11 -8.27 -21.35
C HIS A 329 14.03 -6.75 -21.12
N SER A 330 15.17 -6.14 -20.79
CA SER A 330 15.25 -4.71 -20.50
C SER A 330 14.79 -3.83 -21.67
N ASP A 331 14.99 -4.29 -22.91
CA ASP A 331 14.59 -3.57 -24.12
C ASP A 331 13.10 -3.73 -24.44
N GLU A 332 12.37 -4.62 -23.78
CA GLU A 332 10.93 -4.85 -23.96
C GLU A 332 10.08 -4.07 -22.93
N VAL A 333 10.70 -3.54 -21.88
CA VAL A 333 10.02 -2.80 -20.80
C VAL A 333 10.21 -1.28 -20.91
N ASN A 334 9.20 -0.52 -20.50
CA ASN A 334 9.28 0.92 -20.35
C ASN A 334 10.07 1.28 -19.08
N HIS A 335 11.22 1.94 -19.26
CA HIS A 335 12.03 2.41 -18.15
C HIS A 335 11.52 3.72 -17.53
N GLY A 336 10.68 4.46 -18.24
CA GLY A 336 10.04 5.68 -17.76
C GLY A 336 8.56 5.42 -17.50
N VAL A 337 8.14 5.48 -16.25
CA VAL A 337 6.74 5.28 -15.84
C VAL A 337 6.24 6.54 -15.13
N ALA A 338 5.04 6.98 -15.47
CA ALA A 338 4.33 8.01 -14.73
C ALA A 338 3.25 7.37 -13.87
N GLU A 339 3.16 7.79 -12.61
CA GLU A 339 2.14 7.32 -11.68
C GLU A 339 1.29 8.47 -11.16
N ALA A 340 0.03 8.17 -10.84
CA ALA A 340 -0.88 9.10 -10.18
C ALA A 340 -1.73 8.37 -9.14
N TRP A 341 -2.12 9.11 -8.11
CA TRP A 341 -3.06 8.61 -7.12
C TRP A 341 -3.97 9.72 -6.60
N LEU A 342 -5.18 9.32 -6.20
CA LEU A 342 -6.15 10.18 -5.57
C LEU A 342 -6.94 9.37 -4.54
N GLY A 343 -7.06 9.89 -3.33
CA GLY A 343 -7.75 9.22 -2.25
C GLY A 343 -8.43 10.19 -1.30
N TYR A 344 -9.24 9.60 -0.43
CA TYR A 344 -9.92 10.28 0.66
C TYR A 344 -9.72 9.50 1.94
N THR A 345 -9.47 10.23 3.03
CA THR A 345 -9.33 9.65 4.36
C THR A 345 -10.32 10.29 5.30
N TYR A 346 -10.98 9.46 6.10
CA TYR A 346 -11.80 9.86 7.23
C TYR A 346 -11.24 9.22 8.51
N ALA A 347 -10.81 10.03 9.46
CA ALA A 347 -10.35 9.61 10.78
C ALA A 347 -11.38 10.05 11.83
N PHE A 348 -11.78 9.09 12.66
CA PHE A 348 -12.73 9.26 13.74
C PHE A 348 -11.99 9.68 15.02
N SER A 349 -12.70 10.36 15.93
CA SER A 349 -12.14 10.83 17.20
C SER A 349 -11.79 9.72 18.18
N ASP A 350 -12.25 8.49 17.94
CA ASP A 350 -11.87 7.30 18.69
C ASP A 350 -10.67 6.58 18.06
N GLY A 351 -9.91 7.25 17.20
CA GLY A 351 -8.66 6.78 16.61
C GLY A 351 -8.81 5.83 15.41
N TYR A 352 -10.03 5.42 15.03
CA TYR A 352 -10.25 4.66 13.80
C TYR A 352 -10.05 5.53 12.56
N ARG A 353 -9.61 4.93 11.46
CA ARG A 353 -9.41 5.60 10.18
C ARG A 353 -9.82 4.68 9.04
N LEU A 354 -10.56 5.24 8.10
CA LEU A 354 -10.90 4.62 6.83
C LEU A 354 -10.34 5.47 5.70
N SER A 355 -9.67 4.83 4.74
CA SER A 355 -9.23 5.50 3.52
C SER A 355 -9.60 4.71 2.30
N TYR A 356 -9.98 5.41 1.24
CA TYR A 356 -10.13 4.86 -0.11
C TYR A 356 -9.16 5.59 -1.03
N VAL A 357 -8.51 4.85 -1.93
CA VAL A 357 -7.56 5.39 -2.90
C VAL A 357 -7.74 4.72 -4.25
N LEU A 358 -7.59 5.51 -5.30
CA LEU A 358 -7.35 5.06 -6.67
C LEU A 358 -5.89 5.35 -7.03
N ARG A 359 -5.20 4.38 -7.61
CA ARG A 359 -3.82 4.48 -8.06
C ARG A 359 -3.71 3.97 -9.48
N GLY A 360 -2.90 4.62 -10.29
CA GLY A 360 -2.61 4.11 -11.62
C GLY A 360 -1.24 4.50 -12.10
N HIS A 361 -0.78 3.78 -13.12
CA HIS A 361 0.48 4.07 -13.78
C HIS A 361 0.40 3.84 -15.28
N THR A 362 1.29 4.48 -16.01
CA THR A 362 1.46 4.23 -17.44
C THR A 362 1.97 2.81 -17.68
N SER A 363 1.82 2.35 -18.91
CA SER A 363 2.30 1.03 -19.32
C SER A 363 3.76 0.75 -18.95
N GLU A 364 4.00 -0.46 -18.46
CA GLU A 364 5.34 -0.97 -18.15
C GLU A 364 5.94 -1.80 -19.30
N LEU A 365 5.14 -2.24 -20.26
CA LEU A 365 5.56 -3.02 -21.42
C LEU A 365 5.46 -2.16 -22.68
N LYS A 366 6.35 -2.37 -23.65
CA LYS A 366 6.36 -1.55 -24.88
C LYS A 366 5.40 -2.03 -25.95
N GLU A 367 5.08 -3.31 -25.95
CA GLU A 367 4.31 -3.99 -26.98
C GLU A 367 3.43 -5.09 -26.37
N GLY A 368 2.52 -5.64 -27.18
CA GLY A 368 1.63 -6.72 -26.77
C GLY A 368 0.35 -6.24 -26.09
N VAL A 369 -0.47 -7.20 -25.66
CA VAL A 369 -1.66 -6.97 -24.82
C VAL A 369 -1.27 -6.29 -23.51
N GLY A 370 -0.09 -6.61 -23.00
CA GLY A 370 0.51 -6.02 -21.80
C GLY A 370 0.84 -4.52 -21.89
N ASP A 371 0.88 -3.93 -23.09
CA ASP A 371 1.08 -2.50 -23.26
C ASP A 371 -0.20 -1.70 -22.95
N ARG A 372 -0.43 -1.45 -21.66
CA ARG A 372 -1.61 -0.71 -21.19
C ARG A 372 -1.36 0.02 -19.88
N ASN A 373 -2.13 1.08 -19.67
CA ASN A 373 -2.15 1.78 -18.40
C ASN A 373 -2.92 0.95 -17.36
N VAL A 374 -2.38 0.90 -16.15
CA VAL A 374 -2.93 0.12 -15.02
C VAL A 374 -3.60 1.06 -14.04
N LEU A 375 -4.73 0.63 -13.46
CA LEU A 375 -5.49 1.36 -12.46
C LEU A 375 -6.09 0.37 -11.46
N TRP A 376 -5.85 0.60 -10.17
CA TRP A 376 -6.38 -0.23 -9.09
C TRP A 376 -6.89 0.62 -7.92
N GLY A 377 -7.79 0.05 -7.14
CA GLY A 377 -8.32 0.67 -5.94
C GLY A 377 -7.76 0.05 -4.66
N GLY A 378 -7.80 0.82 -3.57
CA GLY A 378 -7.33 0.39 -2.26
C GLY A 378 -8.22 0.90 -1.13
N LEU A 379 -8.46 0.04 -0.15
CA LEU A 379 -9.15 0.33 1.11
C LEU A 379 -8.19 0.12 2.27
N VAL A 380 -8.05 1.13 3.12
CA VAL A 380 -7.20 1.07 4.32
C VAL A 380 -8.08 1.27 5.55
N PHE A 381 -8.06 0.29 6.45
CA PHE A 381 -8.66 0.39 7.78
C PHE A 381 -7.54 0.43 8.81
N ALA A 382 -7.55 1.43 9.70
CA ALA A 382 -6.52 1.57 10.71
C ALA A 382 -7.09 2.01 12.06
N LYS A 383 -6.38 1.69 13.14
CA LYS A 383 -6.65 2.21 14.49
C LYS A 383 -5.35 2.74 15.08
N THR A 384 -5.43 3.96 15.57
CA THR A 384 -4.39 4.63 16.35
C THR A 384 -4.65 4.41 17.83
N PHE A 385 -3.62 4.17 18.62
CA PHE A 385 -3.74 4.04 20.07
C PHE A 385 -3.17 5.25 20.80
N ASP A 386 -3.66 5.48 22.01
CA ASP A 386 -3.24 6.54 22.93
C ASP A 386 -1.79 6.45 23.41
#